data_AF-A0A6J4VU66-F1
#
_entry.id   AF-A0A6J4VU66-F1
#
_cell.length_a   1.000
_cell.length_b   1.000
_cell.length_c   1.000
_cell.angle_alpha   90.00
_cell.angle_beta   90.00
_cell.angle_gamma   90.00
#
_symmetry.space_group_name_H-M   'P 1'
#
loop_
_entity.id
_entity.type
_entity.pdbx_description
1 polymer ?
#
loop_
_entity_poly.entity_id
_entity_poly.type
_entity_poly.pdbx_seq_one_letter_code
_entity_poly.pdbx_strand_id
1 'polypeptide(L)'
;MMCRRLTLSALVTTLICSASAFAAAPEPLANLSHLDFLTVPVTPPEGAGHSTYRLDEEPELLALWTYAEPLEDGSGYRHVGGGDYDAATDTWSQGAFNADDLTRAAVVYLRHWRASGEESSRASAYELLRTVAYLQTVTKGPSEGNVVLWMQPDGTLNPSAEPVELPDPSDSGASYWLARTVWAFGEGYAAFAEGATRAELESWQLVEAESGTLTGGEVVTPEGAWNGEANWSGGAYVTLPPGGELSVEVPLPTAGRYAVLPVFERQPVNLFAAGADISLGGQTYRLAQGGAGDPGVSPNEGLLTVALAKTSGQVQALDAGTTSLTATATGDSVNLDAFLVRPEVARLGLSGDTRQTLLQSFAPQRRVVSLDSWLLITTYDGAGNPTGTVVEAGSRVPVRLIRREPVSFSSDSLHLR
;
A
#
# COMPACT_ATOMS: atom_id res chain seq x y z
N MET A 1 -31.40 -2.45 -96.93
CA MET A 1 -30.32 -1.44 -97.03
C MET A 1 -30.31 -0.64 -95.75
N MET A 2 -29.16 -0.59 -95.05
CA MET A 2 -28.80 0.33 -93.93
C MET A 2 -29.73 0.28 -92.69
N CYS A 3 -29.30 0.35 -91.44
CA CYS A 3 -28.00 0.65 -90.84
C CYS A 3 -28.00 0.03 -89.42
N ARG A 4 -26.94 -0.69 -89.05
CA ARG A 4 -26.70 -1.17 -87.68
C ARG A 4 -26.56 0.03 -86.73
N ARG A 5 -27.27 0.00 -85.59
CA ARG A 5 -26.88 0.73 -84.38
C ARG A 5 -26.65 -0.29 -83.28
N LEU A 6 -25.39 -0.40 -82.85
CA LEU A 6 -25.02 -1.09 -81.61
C LEU A 6 -25.46 -0.21 -80.43
N THR A 7 -26.23 -0.77 -79.51
CA THR A 7 -26.52 -0.14 -78.21
C THR A 7 -25.53 -0.71 -77.20
N LEU A 8 -24.68 0.14 -76.66
CA LEU A 8 -23.76 -0.18 -75.56
C LEU A 8 -24.55 -0.11 -74.25
N SER A 9 -24.84 -1.24 -73.60
CA SER A 9 -25.36 -1.23 -72.23
C SER A 9 -24.19 -1.13 -71.25
N ALA A 10 -24.04 0.04 -70.62
CA ALA A 10 -23.11 0.25 -69.53
C ALA A 10 -23.63 -0.44 -68.26
N LEU A 11 -22.82 -1.33 -67.69
CA LEU A 11 -23.07 -1.96 -66.40
C LEU A 11 -22.77 -0.92 -65.30
N VAL A 12 -23.79 -0.45 -64.59
CA VAL A 12 -23.62 0.41 -63.40
C VAL A 12 -23.35 -0.51 -62.21
N THR A 13 -22.09 -0.54 -61.76
CA THR A 13 -21.71 -1.19 -60.50
C THR A 13 -22.03 -0.23 -59.36
N THR A 14 -23.14 -0.45 -58.67
CA THR A 14 -23.50 0.31 -57.47
C THR A 14 -22.56 -0.08 -56.32
N LEU A 15 -21.62 0.81 -55.97
CA LEU A 15 -20.84 0.69 -54.74
C LEU A 15 -21.79 0.92 -53.55
N ILE A 16 -22.14 -0.14 -52.82
CA ILE A 16 -22.81 -0.01 -51.53
C ILE A 16 -21.72 0.34 -50.52
N CYS A 17 -21.55 1.64 -50.24
CA CYS A 17 -20.86 2.09 -49.04
C CYS A 17 -21.75 1.76 -47.85
N SER A 18 -21.49 0.62 -47.19
CA SER A 18 -21.98 0.40 -45.83
C SER A 18 -21.32 1.47 -44.95
N ALA A 19 -22.09 2.47 -44.56
CA ALA A 19 -21.70 3.38 -43.50
C ALA A 19 -21.57 2.54 -42.23
N SER A 20 -20.34 2.19 -41.85
CA SER A 20 -20.05 1.70 -40.52
C SER A 20 -20.51 2.80 -39.55
N ALA A 21 -21.62 2.57 -38.86
CA ALA A 21 -21.98 3.37 -37.72
C ALA A 21 -20.81 3.26 -36.73
N PHE A 22 -20.04 4.33 -36.57
CA PHE A 22 -19.12 4.45 -35.45
C PHE A 22 -19.98 4.30 -34.20
N ALA A 23 -19.81 3.20 -33.47
CA ALA A 23 -20.34 3.08 -32.13
C ALA A 23 -19.86 4.32 -31.36
N ALA A 24 -20.78 5.04 -30.73
CA ALA A 24 -20.42 6.13 -29.83
C ALA A 24 -19.41 5.58 -28.82
N ALA A 25 -18.31 6.31 -28.61
CA ALA A 25 -17.37 5.96 -27.56
C ALA A 25 -18.17 5.87 -26.25
N PRO A 26 -17.95 4.83 -25.43
CA PRO A 26 -18.62 4.73 -24.14
C PRO A 26 -18.37 6.01 -23.35
N GLU A 27 -19.40 6.57 -22.72
CA GLU A 27 -19.22 7.74 -21.89
C GLU A 27 -18.21 7.43 -20.77
N PRO A 28 -17.32 8.38 -20.43
CA PRO A 28 -16.40 8.20 -19.32
C PRO A 28 -17.18 7.85 -18.05
N LEU A 29 -16.80 6.76 -17.39
CA LEU A 29 -17.41 6.35 -16.12
C LEU A 29 -17.04 7.28 -14.96
N ALA A 30 -16.07 8.18 -15.15
CA ALA A 30 -15.60 9.13 -14.16
C ALA A 30 -15.86 10.56 -14.61
N ASN A 31 -16.45 11.37 -13.73
CA ASN A 31 -16.62 12.81 -13.88
C ASN A 31 -15.78 13.52 -12.81
N LEU A 32 -14.74 14.24 -13.23
CA LEU A 32 -13.81 14.93 -12.34
C LEU A 32 -14.24 16.37 -12.01
N SER A 33 -15.28 16.92 -12.66
CA SER A 33 -15.62 18.35 -12.56
C SER A 33 -15.78 18.88 -11.13
N HIS A 34 -16.34 18.08 -10.23
CA HIS A 34 -16.46 18.49 -8.83
C HIS A 34 -15.13 18.43 -8.08
N LEU A 35 -14.28 17.43 -8.36
CA LEU A 35 -12.92 17.38 -7.80
C LEU A 35 -12.06 18.53 -8.34
N ASP A 36 -12.15 18.82 -9.64
CA ASP A 36 -11.46 19.97 -10.25
C ASP A 36 -11.91 21.28 -9.59
N PHE A 37 -13.22 21.43 -9.31
CA PHE A 37 -13.75 22.57 -8.57
C PHE A 37 -13.19 22.67 -7.14
N LEU A 38 -13.02 21.55 -6.43
CA LEU A 38 -12.48 21.53 -5.07
C LEU A 38 -10.96 21.73 -5.02
N THR A 39 -10.26 21.51 -6.13
CA THR A 39 -8.80 21.53 -6.19
C THR A 39 -8.31 22.97 -6.36
N VAL A 40 -7.36 23.39 -5.51
CA VAL A 40 -6.80 24.75 -5.53
C VAL A 40 -5.28 24.72 -5.36
N PRO A 41 -4.54 25.67 -5.95
CA PRO A 41 -3.12 25.82 -5.67
C PRO A 41 -2.90 26.38 -4.25
N VAL A 42 -1.86 25.91 -3.59
CA VAL A 42 -1.39 26.38 -2.28
C VAL A 42 0.12 26.49 -2.31
N THR A 43 0.67 27.57 -1.74
CA THR A 43 2.12 27.70 -1.51
C THR A 43 2.37 27.63 -0.01
N PRO A 44 2.73 26.46 0.54
CA PRO A 44 2.93 26.35 1.97
C PRO A 44 4.07 27.26 2.44
N PRO A 45 3.97 27.82 3.65
CA PRO A 45 5.06 28.59 4.22
C PRO A 45 6.26 27.70 4.50
N GLU A 46 7.44 28.31 4.54
CA GLU A 46 8.64 27.63 5.01
C GLU A 46 8.44 27.20 6.47
N GLY A 47 8.60 25.90 6.73
CA GLY A 47 8.31 25.29 8.03
C GLY A 47 9.30 24.18 8.37
N ALA A 48 9.71 24.11 9.62
CA ALA A 48 10.56 23.03 10.10
C ALA A 48 9.73 21.74 10.21
N GLY A 49 10.25 20.63 9.68
CA GLY A 49 9.72 19.30 9.95
C GLY A 49 8.71 18.75 8.95
N HIS A 50 8.47 19.45 7.84
CA HIS A 50 7.61 19.04 6.74
C HIS A 50 8.26 19.43 5.41
N SER A 51 8.20 18.56 4.41
CA SER A 51 8.79 18.80 3.09
C SER A 51 8.19 17.87 2.05
N THR A 52 8.43 18.15 0.78
CA THR A 52 8.02 17.28 -0.32
C THR A 52 9.04 17.31 -1.45
N TYR A 53 8.90 16.38 -2.39
CA TYR A 53 9.74 16.29 -3.57
C TYR A 53 9.75 17.64 -4.31
N ARG A 54 10.95 18.17 -4.57
CA ARG A 54 11.19 19.40 -5.35
C ARG A 54 10.50 20.66 -4.83
N LEU A 55 10.20 20.75 -3.52
CA LEU A 55 9.54 21.93 -2.96
C LEU A 55 10.27 23.26 -3.24
N ASP A 56 11.61 23.26 -3.22
CA ASP A 56 12.42 24.46 -3.52
C ASP A 56 12.35 24.91 -4.99
N GLU A 57 12.01 23.99 -5.90
CA GLU A 57 11.98 24.21 -7.36
C GLU A 57 10.54 24.45 -7.86
N GLU A 58 9.57 23.77 -7.23
CA GLU A 58 8.15 23.76 -7.53
C GLU A 58 7.38 24.11 -6.24
N PRO A 59 7.36 25.40 -5.81
CA PRO A 59 6.86 25.78 -4.48
C PRO A 59 5.33 25.73 -4.35
N GLU A 60 4.62 25.77 -5.46
CA GLU A 60 3.16 25.61 -5.50
C GLU A 60 2.81 24.13 -5.50
N LEU A 61 1.87 23.75 -4.65
CA LEU A 61 1.26 22.43 -4.53
C LEU A 61 -0.23 22.52 -4.88
N LEU A 62 -0.91 21.38 -5.07
CA LEU A 62 -2.37 21.32 -5.13
C LEU A 62 -2.96 20.80 -3.84
N ALA A 63 -3.96 21.51 -3.31
CA ALA A 63 -4.79 21.07 -2.22
C ALA A 63 -6.23 20.81 -2.67
N LEU A 64 -7.02 20.13 -1.85
CA LEU A 64 -8.41 19.80 -2.12
C LEU A 64 -9.25 20.23 -0.92
N TRP A 65 -10.21 21.13 -1.15
CA TRP A 65 -11.15 21.54 -0.12
C TRP A 65 -11.93 20.35 0.44
N THR A 66 -11.99 20.27 1.78
CA THR A 66 -12.65 19.17 2.50
C THR A 66 -14.16 19.15 2.22
N TYR A 67 -14.80 20.33 2.20
CA TYR A 67 -16.23 20.45 1.98
C TYR A 67 -16.59 21.48 0.92
N ALA A 68 -17.80 21.33 0.41
CA ALA A 68 -18.47 22.35 -0.35
C ALA A 68 -19.95 22.43 0.05
N GLU A 69 -20.45 23.64 0.21
CA GLU A 69 -21.84 23.90 0.56
C GLU A 69 -22.59 24.53 -0.61
N PRO A 70 -23.86 24.15 -0.84
CA PRO A 70 -24.66 24.78 -1.89
C PRO A 70 -24.87 26.27 -1.58
N LEU A 71 -24.81 27.10 -2.62
CA LEU A 71 -25.20 28.50 -2.55
C LEU A 71 -26.72 28.61 -2.38
N GLU A 72 -27.18 29.61 -1.62
CA GLU A 72 -28.60 29.81 -1.32
C GLU A 72 -29.47 29.99 -2.58
N ASP A 73 -28.89 30.54 -3.65
CA ASP A 73 -29.54 30.76 -4.94
C ASP A 73 -29.53 29.54 -5.86
N GLY A 74 -28.92 28.43 -5.42
CA GLY A 74 -28.79 27.19 -6.19
C GLY A 74 -27.85 27.27 -7.39
N SER A 75 -27.06 28.36 -7.52
CA SER A 75 -26.18 28.59 -8.68
C SER A 75 -24.92 27.72 -8.68
N GLY A 76 -24.60 27.08 -7.55
CA GLY A 76 -23.42 26.24 -7.41
C GLY A 76 -23.09 25.93 -5.96
N TYR A 77 -21.81 25.73 -5.69
CA TYR A 77 -21.28 25.46 -4.36
C TYR A 77 -20.19 26.46 -4.01
N ARG A 78 -19.98 26.70 -2.71
CA ARG A 78 -18.82 27.42 -2.16
C ARG A 78 -17.92 26.45 -1.40
N HIS A 79 -16.63 26.73 -1.39
CA HIS A 79 -15.66 26.00 -0.58
C HIS A 79 -15.88 26.23 0.92
N VAL A 80 -15.71 25.17 1.71
CA VAL A 80 -15.89 25.18 3.17
C VAL A 80 -14.83 24.27 3.79
N GLY A 81 -14.16 24.75 4.84
CA GLY A 81 -13.24 23.95 5.64
C GLY A 81 -13.97 23.24 6.79
N GLY A 82 -13.25 22.42 7.55
CA GLY A 82 -13.77 21.73 8.72
C GLY A 82 -13.82 22.62 9.96
N GLY A 83 -14.94 22.59 10.68
CA GLY A 83 -15.12 23.34 11.93
C GLY A 83 -15.54 24.80 11.72
N ASP A 84 -15.30 25.62 12.74
CA ASP A 84 -15.69 27.03 12.74
C ASP A 84 -14.67 27.88 11.96
N TYR A 85 -15.17 28.83 11.16
CA TYR A 85 -14.33 29.75 10.38
C TYR A 85 -14.02 31.04 11.14
N ASP A 86 -12.74 31.40 11.21
CA ASP A 86 -12.26 32.69 11.70
C ASP A 86 -11.87 33.60 10.52
N ALA A 87 -12.69 34.63 10.29
CA ALA A 87 -12.48 35.59 9.22
C ALA A 87 -11.29 36.55 9.45
N ALA A 88 -10.78 36.68 10.68
CA ALA A 88 -9.64 37.55 10.97
C ALA A 88 -8.32 36.93 10.52
N THR A 89 -8.23 35.60 10.56
CA THR A 89 -7.03 34.82 10.21
C THR A 89 -7.20 34.00 8.94
N ASP A 90 -8.41 33.93 8.38
CA ASP A 90 -8.75 33.05 7.24
C ASP A 90 -8.43 31.58 7.53
N THR A 91 -8.81 31.13 8.73
CA THR A 91 -8.54 29.76 9.20
C THR A 91 -9.80 29.08 9.68
N TRP A 92 -9.76 27.75 9.67
CA TRP A 92 -10.82 26.89 10.15
C TRP A 92 -10.37 26.14 11.40
N SER A 93 -11.28 25.93 12.35
CA SER A 93 -10.94 25.29 13.63
C SER A 93 -10.41 23.85 13.46
N GLN A 94 -10.76 23.17 12.36
CA GLN A 94 -10.07 21.95 11.91
C GLN A 94 -9.05 22.27 10.81
N GLY A 95 -9.50 22.74 9.66
CA GLY A 95 -8.64 23.09 8.52
C GLY A 95 -9.41 23.11 7.21
N ALA A 96 -8.84 23.71 6.17
CA ALA A 96 -9.46 23.76 4.84
C ALA A 96 -9.30 22.44 4.07
N PHE A 97 -8.13 21.82 4.22
CA PHE A 97 -7.72 20.64 3.48
C PHE A 97 -7.34 19.54 4.46
N ASN A 98 -7.69 18.28 4.15
CA ASN A 98 -7.30 17.15 4.97
C ASN A 98 -6.59 16.05 4.21
N ALA A 99 -5.70 15.34 4.91
CA ALA A 99 -4.88 14.28 4.34
C ALA A 99 -5.69 13.15 3.70
N ASP A 100 -6.88 12.82 4.22
CA ASP A 100 -7.71 11.74 3.67
C ASP A 100 -8.21 12.06 2.28
N ASP A 101 -8.80 13.24 2.13
CA ASP A 101 -9.42 13.65 0.89
C ASP A 101 -8.36 13.90 -0.19
N LEU A 102 -7.24 14.51 0.18
CA LEU A 102 -6.06 14.66 -0.69
C LEU A 102 -5.57 13.30 -1.21
N THR A 103 -5.41 12.34 -0.30
CA THR A 103 -4.95 10.98 -0.61
C THR A 103 -5.92 10.27 -1.56
N ARG A 104 -7.22 10.35 -1.30
CA ARG A 104 -8.25 9.70 -2.12
C ARG A 104 -8.37 10.36 -3.49
N ALA A 105 -8.32 11.69 -3.54
CA ALA A 105 -8.33 12.43 -4.80
C ALA A 105 -7.11 12.10 -5.65
N ALA A 106 -5.91 12.02 -5.04
CA ALA A 106 -4.69 11.61 -5.75
C ALA A 106 -4.88 10.25 -6.45
N VAL A 107 -5.49 9.27 -5.77
CA VAL A 107 -5.77 7.95 -6.37
C VAL A 107 -6.82 8.04 -7.48
N VAL A 108 -7.87 8.87 -7.34
CA VAL A 108 -8.85 9.08 -8.41
C VAL A 108 -8.18 9.63 -9.67
N TYR A 109 -7.35 10.68 -9.53
CA TYR A 109 -6.63 11.26 -10.67
C TYR A 109 -5.60 10.29 -11.25
N LEU A 110 -4.88 9.52 -10.42
CA LEU A 110 -3.95 8.47 -10.87
C LEU A 110 -4.66 7.42 -11.73
N ARG A 111 -5.77 6.88 -11.23
CA ARG A 111 -6.53 5.84 -11.94
C ARG A 111 -7.19 6.40 -13.19
N HIS A 112 -7.69 7.63 -13.14
CA HIS A 112 -8.23 8.30 -14.32
C HIS A 112 -7.15 8.47 -15.40
N TRP A 113 -5.99 9.04 -15.05
CA TRP A 113 -4.85 9.16 -15.96
C TRP A 113 -4.45 7.82 -16.56
N ARG A 114 -4.32 6.75 -15.75
CA ARG A 114 -3.97 5.42 -16.26
C ARG A 114 -5.02 4.83 -17.20
N ALA A 115 -6.29 5.19 -17.04
CA ALA A 115 -7.39 4.70 -17.87
C ALA A 115 -7.54 5.51 -19.18
N SER A 116 -7.33 6.82 -19.13
CA SER A 116 -7.62 7.74 -20.24
C SER A 116 -6.37 8.29 -20.96
N GLY A 117 -5.21 8.28 -20.31
CA GLY A 117 -4.01 8.99 -20.75
C GLY A 117 -4.08 10.51 -20.55
N GLU A 118 -5.05 11.01 -19.77
CA GLU A 118 -5.26 12.45 -19.59
C GLU A 118 -4.15 13.09 -18.75
N GLU A 119 -3.35 13.97 -19.37
CA GLU A 119 -2.20 14.61 -18.74
C GLU A 119 -2.56 15.58 -17.62
N SER A 120 -3.74 16.23 -17.69
CA SER A 120 -4.22 17.06 -16.59
C SER A 120 -4.43 16.23 -15.31
N SER A 121 -4.90 14.99 -15.43
CA SER A 121 -5.01 14.07 -14.30
C SER A 121 -3.66 13.58 -13.80
N ARG A 122 -2.67 13.38 -14.70
CA ARG A 122 -1.29 13.08 -14.30
C ARG A 122 -0.70 14.21 -13.44
N ALA A 123 -0.89 15.45 -13.87
CA ALA A 123 -0.43 16.63 -13.15
C ALA A 123 -1.13 16.77 -11.78
N SER A 124 -2.46 16.65 -11.72
CA SER A 124 -3.20 16.70 -10.45
C SER A 124 -2.77 15.60 -9.48
N ALA A 125 -2.58 14.37 -9.97
CA ALA A 125 -2.08 13.27 -9.16
C ALA A 125 -0.68 13.54 -8.59
N TYR A 126 0.24 14.05 -9.41
CA TYR A 126 1.60 14.40 -9.00
C TYR A 126 1.57 15.44 -7.88
N GLU A 127 0.86 16.55 -8.06
CA GLU A 127 0.80 17.63 -7.08
C GLU A 127 0.07 17.23 -5.79
N LEU A 128 -1.02 16.48 -5.88
CA LEU A 128 -1.73 15.99 -4.68
C LEU A 128 -0.86 15.02 -3.87
N LEU A 129 -0.10 14.13 -4.51
CA LEU A 129 0.87 13.27 -3.81
C LEU A 129 1.98 14.10 -3.15
N ARG A 130 2.42 15.20 -3.79
CA ARG A 130 3.38 16.11 -3.17
C ARG A 130 2.80 16.77 -1.92
N THR A 131 1.53 17.19 -1.94
CA THR A 131 0.83 17.72 -0.76
C THR A 131 0.68 16.66 0.33
N VAL A 132 0.29 15.44 -0.02
CA VAL A 132 0.23 14.33 0.96
C VAL A 132 1.59 14.07 1.61
N ALA A 133 2.69 14.17 0.84
CA ALA A 133 4.05 14.06 1.40
C ALA A 133 4.42 15.25 2.29
N TYR A 134 4.02 16.48 1.92
CA TYR A 134 4.21 17.66 2.76
C TYR A 134 3.53 17.51 4.12
N LEU A 135 2.35 16.87 4.18
CA LEU A 135 1.64 16.59 5.43
C LEU A 135 2.35 15.56 6.33
N GLN A 136 3.38 14.85 5.84
CA GLN A 136 4.14 13.92 6.67
C GLN A 136 5.15 14.64 7.57
N THR A 137 5.21 14.23 8.83
CA THR A 137 6.22 14.69 9.78
C THR A 137 7.56 14.03 9.46
N VAL A 138 8.55 14.81 9.01
CA VAL A 138 9.92 14.31 8.72
C VAL A 138 10.90 14.52 9.87
N THR A 139 10.51 15.28 10.89
CA THR A 139 11.32 15.44 12.11
C THR A 139 11.43 14.12 12.87
N LYS A 140 12.65 13.76 13.28
CA LYS A 140 12.91 12.59 14.12
C LYS A 140 12.11 12.68 15.43
N GLY A 141 11.29 11.67 15.69
CA GLY A 141 10.47 11.62 16.90
C GLY A 141 9.37 10.55 16.82
N PRO A 142 8.47 10.51 17.81
CA PRO A 142 7.35 9.57 17.83
C PRO A 142 6.43 9.67 16.60
N SER A 143 6.32 10.86 16.03
CA SER A 143 5.49 11.14 14.85
C SER A 143 6.21 10.99 13.52
N GLU A 144 7.49 10.60 13.48
CA GLU A 144 8.24 10.49 12.22
C GLU A 144 7.53 9.57 11.22
N GLY A 145 7.18 10.10 10.05
CA GLY A 145 6.45 9.41 8.98
C GLY A 145 4.93 9.36 9.17
N ASN A 146 4.42 9.78 10.32
CA ASN A 146 2.99 10.00 10.50
C ASN A 146 2.54 11.27 9.77
N VAL A 147 1.22 11.49 9.75
CA VAL A 147 0.57 12.47 8.89
C VAL A 147 -0.19 13.45 9.77
N VAL A 148 0.09 14.74 9.59
CA VAL A 148 -0.77 15.81 10.11
C VAL A 148 -2.05 15.81 9.29
N LEU A 149 -3.21 15.74 9.95
CA LEU A 149 -4.47 15.60 9.23
C LEU A 149 -4.85 16.88 8.47
N TRP A 150 -4.64 18.06 9.06
CA TRP A 150 -5.25 19.30 8.58
C TRP A 150 -4.25 20.36 8.10
N MET A 151 -4.64 21.10 7.06
CA MET A 151 -3.94 22.27 6.52
C MET A 151 -4.92 23.42 6.27
N GLN A 152 -4.49 24.64 6.56
CA GLN A 152 -5.25 25.87 6.38
C GLN A 152 -5.17 26.40 4.95
N PRO A 153 -6.03 27.37 4.55
CA PRO A 153 -6.03 27.93 3.19
C PRO A 153 -4.67 28.47 2.73
N ASP A 154 -3.87 29.01 3.64
CA ASP A 154 -2.53 29.55 3.35
C ASP A 154 -1.41 28.48 3.34
N GLY A 155 -1.76 27.21 3.55
CA GLY A 155 -0.82 26.09 3.61
C GLY A 155 -0.17 25.89 4.98
N THR A 156 -0.48 26.70 5.99
CA THR A 156 -0.06 26.40 7.38
C THR A 156 -0.71 25.11 7.86
N LEU A 157 0.07 24.26 8.53
CA LEU A 157 -0.46 23.00 9.08
C LEU A 157 -1.23 23.26 10.37
N ASN A 158 -2.33 22.54 10.57
CA ASN A 158 -3.06 22.51 11.82
C ASN A 158 -2.95 21.11 12.46
N PRO A 159 -2.02 20.90 13.42
CA PRO A 159 -1.78 19.58 13.99
C PRO A 159 -2.95 18.99 14.75
N SER A 160 -3.92 19.79 15.22
CA SER A 160 -5.09 19.28 15.93
C SER A 160 -6.29 20.19 15.72
N ALA A 161 -7.47 19.59 15.66
CA ALA A 161 -8.72 20.33 15.57
C ALA A 161 -9.04 21.08 16.88
N GLU A 162 -9.86 22.13 16.79
CA GLU A 162 -10.49 22.79 17.93
C GLU A 162 -12.02 22.64 17.85
N PRO A 163 -12.66 22.05 18.90
CA PRO A 163 -12.05 21.36 20.03
C PRO A 163 -11.31 20.08 19.62
N VAL A 164 -10.32 19.68 20.42
CA VAL A 164 -9.50 18.49 20.14
C VAL A 164 -10.37 17.24 20.04
N GLU A 165 -10.26 16.55 18.92
CA GLU A 165 -10.84 15.22 18.72
C GLU A 165 -10.06 14.18 19.53
N LEU A 166 -10.76 13.25 20.19
CA LEU A 166 -10.13 12.19 20.98
C LEU A 166 -10.63 10.80 20.53
N PRO A 167 -9.73 9.89 20.09
CA PRO A 167 -8.29 10.10 19.91
C PRO A 167 -7.99 11.12 18.78
N ASP A 168 -6.90 11.87 18.94
CA ASP A 168 -6.49 12.86 17.93
C ASP A 168 -6.11 12.12 16.65
N PRO A 169 -6.73 12.44 15.50
CA PRO A 169 -6.43 11.78 14.25
C PRO A 169 -5.06 12.15 13.66
N SER A 170 -4.53 13.33 13.94
CA SER A 170 -3.23 13.77 13.42
C SER A 170 -2.09 13.08 14.13
N ASP A 171 -1.03 12.76 13.38
CA ASP A 171 0.21 12.15 13.90
C ASP A 171 -0.03 10.88 14.76
N SER A 172 -1.16 10.22 14.54
CA SER A 172 -1.76 9.18 15.40
C SER A 172 -1.13 7.79 15.29
N GLY A 173 0.01 7.66 14.61
CA GLY A 173 0.64 6.37 14.35
C GLY A 173 -0.17 5.51 13.39
N ALA A 174 -0.43 4.26 13.76
CA ALA A 174 -1.21 3.33 12.94
C ALA A 174 -2.70 3.73 12.94
N SER A 175 -3.10 4.46 11.90
CA SER A 175 -4.47 4.98 11.74
C SER A 175 -4.97 4.81 10.30
N TYR A 176 -6.27 5.04 10.08
CA TYR A 176 -6.87 5.04 8.75
C TYR A 176 -6.19 6.05 7.80
N TRP A 177 -5.78 7.20 8.32
CA TRP A 177 -5.13 8.26 7.55
C TRP A 177 -3.72 7.86 7.09
N LEU A 178 -2.93 7.26 7.99
CA LEU A 178 -1.62 6.72 7.62
C LEU A 178 -1.78 5.57 6.61
N ALA A 179 -2.74 4.66 6.82
CA ALA A 179 -2.97 3.54 5.92
C ALA A 179 -3.34 4.01 4.50
N ARG A 180 -4.22 5.01 4.38
CA ARG A 180 -4.59 5.56 3.07
C ARG A 180 -3.44 6.33 2.43
N THR A 181 -2.68 7.09 3.21
CA THR A 181 -1.47 7.78 2.73
C THR A 181 -0.48 6.79 2.10
N VAL A 182 -0.20 5.69 2.80
CA VAL A 182 0.65 4.60 2.27
C VAL A 182 0.05 3.98 1.00
N TRP A 183 -1.28 3.81 0.95
CA TRP A 183 -1.98 3.31 -0.24
C TRP A 183 -1.80 4.24 -1.45
N ALA A 184 -2.00 5.55 -1.29
CA ALA A 184 -1.83 6.50 -2.40
C ALA A 184 -0.38 6.57 -2.89
N PHE A 185 0.61 6.57 -1.99
CA PHE A 185 2.01 6.48 -2.39
C PHE A 185 2.33 5.17 -3.11
N GLY A 186 1.75 4.05 -2.67
CA GLY A 186 1.90 2.77 -3.36
C GLY A 186 1.38 2.80 -4.79
N GLU A 187 0.17 3.36 -5.01
CA GLU A 187 -0.37 3.53 -6.37
C GLU A 187 0.41 4.55 -7.19
N GLY A 188 0.80 5.67 -6.58
CA GLY A 188 1.61 6.72 -7.20
C GLY A 188 2.96 6.20 -7.67
N TYR A 189 3.68 5.49 -6.81
CA TYR A 189 4.94 4.85 -7.17
C TYR A 189 4.77 3.89 -8.35
N ALA A 190 3.75 3.02 -8.32
CA ALA A 190 3.49 2.07 -9.39
C ALA A 190 3.12 2.74 -10.73
N ALA A 191 2.55 3.94 -10.70
CA ALA A 191 2.14 4.69 -11.87
C ALA A 191 3.24 5.60 -12.43
N PHE A 192 4.02 6.25 -11.57
CA PHE A 192 5.06 7.22 -11.94
C PHE A 192 6.46 6.63 -12.10
N ALA A 193 6.69 5.38 -11.71
CA ALA A 193 7.97 4.70 -11.94
C ALA A 193 8.22 4.51 -13.45
N GLU A 194 8.72 5.56 -14.10
CA GLU A 194 9.19 5.53 -15.47
C GLU A 194 10.57 4.84 -15.54
N GLY A 195 10.78 4.04 -16.59
CA GLY A 195 12.05 3.37 -16.82
C GLY A 195 12.36 2.20 -15.87
N ALA A 196 11.48 1.83 -14.94
CA ALA A 196 11.69 0.70 -14.04
C ALA A 196 10.38 -0.07 -13.80
N THR A 197 10.16 -1.11 -14.62
CA THR A 197 9.07 -2.07 -14.44
C THR A 197 9.43 -3.08 -13.36
N ARG A 198 8.48 -3.45 -12.50
CA ARG A 198 8.67 -4.57 -11.56
C ARG A 198 8.81 -5.88 -12.33
N ALA A 199 10.03 -6.43 -12.33
CA ALA A 199 10.37 -7.70 -12.97
C ALA A 199 10.16 -8.90 -12.03
N GLU A 200 10.44 -8.71 -10.74
CA GLU A 200 10.45 -9.76 -9.74
C GLU A 200 10.02 -9.18 -8.40
N LEU A 201 9.20 -9.90 -7.62
CA LEU A 201 9.03 -9.62 -6.20
C LEU A 201 9.06 -10.94 -5.44
N GLU A 202 10.04 -11.05 -4.56
CA GLU A 202 10.15 -12.07 -3.54
C GLU A 202 9.84 -11.40 -2.20
N SER A 203 8.63 -11.58 -1.71
CA SER A 203 8.13 -10.94 -0.49
C SER A 203 7.29 -11.92 0.32
N TRP A 204 6.49 -11.41 1.24
CA TRP A 204 5.53 -12.23 1.97
C TRP A 204 4.50 -12.85 1.02
N GLN A 205 4.10 -14.07 1.36
CA GLN A 205 3.00 -14.81 0.74
C GLN A 205 1.92 -15.00 1.78
N LEU A 206 0.67 -14.77 1.38
CA LEU A 206 -0.50 -15.07 2.19
C LEU A 206 -0.93 -16.51 1.91
N VAL A 207 -1.12 -17.30 2.96
CA VAL A 207 -1.70 -18.64 2.91
C VAL A 207 -2.90 -18.68 3.84
N GLU A 208 -4.09 -18.77 3.27
CA GLU A 208 -5.35 -18.80 4.03
C GLU A 208 -5.43 -20.07 4.87
N ALA A 209 -5.88 -19.96 6.12
CA ALA A 209 -5.94 -21.10 7.04
C ALA A 209 -6.94 -22.15 6.54
N GLU A 210 -8.07 -21.72 5.99
CA GLU A 210 -9.13 -22.58 5.45
C GLU A 210 -8.75 -23.32 4.16
N SER A 211 -7.59 -23.02 3.57
CA SER A 211 -7.06 -23.77 2.43
C SER A 211 -6.48 -25.14 2.82
N GLY A 212 -6.27 -25.37 4.12
CA GLY A 212 -5.61 -26.57 4.63
C GLY A 212 -6.54 -27.74 4.96
N THR A 213 -5.91 -28.83 5.39
CA THR A 213 -6.60 -30.00 5.93
C THR A 213 -6.71 -29.90 7.45
N LEU A 214 -7.90 -30.21 7.98
CA LEU A 214 -8.22 -30.12 9.40
C LEU A 214 -8.37 -31.50 10.04
N THR A 215 -7.87 -31.64 11.26
CA THR A 215 -8.20 -32.75 12.16
C THR A 215 -8.79 -32.17 13.44
N GLY A 216 -10.08 -32.43 13.67
CA GLY A 216 -10.77 -31.97 14.88
C GLY A 216 -11.10 -30.48 14.93
N GLY A 217 -10.82 -29.70 13.88
CA GLY A 217 -11.25 -28.31 13.73
C GLY A 217 -12.27 -28.11 12.60
N GLU A 218 -12.67 -26.87 12.37
CA GLU A 218 -13.63 -26.50 11.32
C GLU A 218 -13.30 -25.17 10.65
N VAL A 219 -13.76 -25.01 9.41
CA VAL A 219 -13.77 -23.71 8.71
C VAL A 219 -15.07 -23.01 9.07
N VAL A 220 -14.96 -21.75 9.47
CA VAL A 220 -16.09 -20.88 9.80
C VAL A 220 -16.21 -19.81 8.72
N THR A 221 -17.41 -19.68 8.14
CA THR A 221 -17.77 -18.61 7.20
C THR A 221 -18.84 -17.73 7.83
N PRO A 222 -18.48 -16.57 8.42
CA PRO A 222 -19.46 -15.63 8.97
C PRO A 222 -20.36 -15.03 7.88
N GLU A 223 -21.44 -14.35 8.29
CA GLU A 223 -22.35 -13.65 7.36
C GLU A 223 -21.63 -12.57 6.53
N GLY A 224 -20.58 -11.96 7.10
CA GLY A 224 -19.68 -11.06 6.41
C GLY A 224 -18.26 -11.16 6.97
N ALA A 225 -17.27 -10.79 6.14
CA ALA A 225 -15.87 -10.80 6.53
C ALA A 225 -15.55 -9.82 7.67
N TRP A 226 -16.31 -8.72 7.75
CA TRP A 226 -16.16 -7.70 8.78
C TRP A 226 -16.62 -8.21 10.15
N ASN A 227 -15.71 -8.29 11.11
CA ASN A 227 -16.00 -8.74 12.47
C ASN A 227 -16.33 -7.59 13.45
N GLY A 228 -16.31 -6.34 12.99
CA GLY A 228 -16.45 -5.16 13.85
C GLY A 228 -15.20 -4.30 13.97
N GLU A 229 -14.03 -4.85 13.64
CA GLU A 229 -12.73 -4.19 13.78
C GLU A 229 -11.82 -4.42 12.57
N ALA A 230 -11.87 -5.62 12.00
CA ALA A 230 -11.10 -6.03 10.85
C ALA A 230 -11.93 -6.93 9.93
N ASN A 231 -11.37 -7.24 8.76
CA ASN A 231 -11.93 -8.25 7.87
C ASN A 231 -11.13 -9.53 8.00
N TRP A 232 -11.80 -10.67 8.14
CA TRP A 232 -11.22 -11.98 7.88
C TRP A 232 -10.83 -12.07 6.41
N SER A 233 -9.61 -12.49 6.13
CA SER A 233 -9.15 -12.69 4.76
C SER A 233 -9.99 -13.77 4.09
N GLY A 234 -10.29 -13.61 2.80
CA GLY A 234 -11.17 -14.54 2.08
C GLY A 234 -12.64 -14.61 2.58
N GLY A 235 -12.98 -13.95 3.70
CA GLY A 235 -14.29 -14.04 4.36
C GLY A 235 -14.50 -15.32 5.18
N ALA A 236 -13.45 -16.06 5.52
CA ALA A 236 -13.53 -17.26 6.34
C ALA A 236 -12.32 -17.35 7.29
N TYR A 237 -12.38 -18.24 8.26
CA TYR A 237 -11.26 -18.57 9.15
C TYR A 237 -11.39 -20.00 9.66
N VAL A 238 -10.36 -20.51 10.34
CA VAL A 238 -10.35 -21.84 10.97
C VAL A 238 -10.49 -21.72 12.48
N THR A 239 -11.42 -22.47 13.07
CA THR A 239 -11.46 -22.71 14.52
C THR A 239 -10.85 -24.07 14.84
N LEU A 240 -9.87 -24.09 15.74
CA LEU A 240 -9.26 -25.32 16.27
C LEU A 240 -9.58 -25.43 17.77
N PRO A 241 -10.32 -26.47 18.22
CA PRO A 241 -10.45 -26.77 19.65
C PRO A 241 -9.14 -27.35 20.22
N PRO A 242 -9.00 -27.49 21.55
CA PRO A 242 -7.80 -28.10 22.16
C PRO A 242 -7.38 -29.42 21.49
N GLY A 243 -6.15 -29.48 20.99
CA GLY A 243 -5.61 -30.64 20.28
C GLY A 243 -6.02 -30.76 18.81
N GLY A 244 -6.90 -29.88 18.31
CA GLY A 244 -7.22 -29.75 16.90
C GLY A 244 -6.00 -29.30 16.10
N GLU A 245 -5.90 -29.80 14.87
CA GLU A 245 -4.75 -29.60 13.99
C GLU A 245 -5.18 -29.06 12.63
N LEU A 246 -4.41 -28.11 12.12
CA LEU A 246 -4.44 -27.60 10.76
C LEU A 246 -3.10 -27.91 10.09
N SER A 247 -3.14 -28.37 8.84
CA SER A 247 -1.97 -28.44 7.94
C SER A 247 -2.28 -27.72 6.64
N VAL A 248 -1.46 -26.73 6.29
CA VAL A 248 -1.51 -26.00 5.03
C VAL A 248 -0.23 -26.24 4.22
N GLU A 249 -0.35 -26.24 2.90
CA GLU A 249 0.79 -26.30 1.99
C GLU A 249 1.26 -24.87 1.65
N VAL A 250 2.56 -24.64 1.77
CA VAL A 250 3.19 -23.33 1.54
C VAL A 250 4.14 -23.43 0.34
N PRO A 251 3.84 -22.73 -0.77
CA PRO A 251 4.73 -22.70 -1.93
C PRO A 251 5.86 -21.69 -1.73
N LEU A 252 7.11 -22.14 -1.64
CA LEU A 252 8.31 -21.32 -1.53
C LEU A 252 8.99 -21.19 -2.89
N PRO A 253 8.97 -20.00 -3.53
CA PRO A 253 9.50 -19.83 -4.90
C PRO A 253 11.02 -20.00 -4.98
N THR A 254 11.72 -19.73 -3.89
CA THR A 254 13.19 -19.72 -3.80
C THR A 254 13.65 -20.40 -2.52
N ALA A 255 14.82 -21.03 -2.56
CA ALA A 255 15.45 -21.56 -1.37
C ALA A 255 15.94 -20.38 -0.52
N GLY A 256 15.66 -20.41 0.78
CA GLY A 256 15.87 -19.23 1.62
C GLY A 256 15.57 -19.47 3.08
N ARG A 257 15.67 -18.40 3.86
CA ARG A 257 15.29 -18.37 5.26
C ARG A 257 13.93 -17.71 5.37
N TYR A 258 12.94 -18.36 5.96
CA TYR A 258 11.57 -17.89 6.00
C TYR A 258 11.05 -17.76 7.43
N ALA A 259 10.29 -16.70 7.68
CA ALA A 259 9.52 -16.48 8.90
C ALA A 259 8.02 -16.73 8.62
N VAL A 260 7.32 -17.28 9.60
CA VAL A 260 5.86 -17.36 9.61
C VAL A 260 5.31 -16.30 10.54
N LEU A 261 4.35 -15.53 10.08
CA LEU A 261 3.57 -14.59 10.88
C LEU A 261 2.09 -15.00 10.79
N PRO A 262 1.60 -15.83 11.73
CA PRO A 262 0.19 -16.18 11.78
C PRO A 262 -0.69 -14.95 11.96
N VAL A 263 -1.81 -14.92 11.25
CA VAL A 263 -2.91 -13.98 11.41
C VAL A 263 -4.00 -14.73 12.18
N PHE A 264 -4.40 -14.20 13.33
CA PHE A 264 -5.26 -14.91 14.26
C PHE A 264 -6.05 -13.92 15.11
N GLU A 265 -7.16 -14.37 15.67
CA GLU A 265 -7.87 -13.60 16.67
C GLU A 265 -7.21 -13.78 18.04
N ARG A 266 -6.68 -12.68 18.56
CA ARG A 266 -6.27 -12.58 19.94
C ARG A 266 -7.50 -12.44 20.82
N GLN A 267 -7.65 -13.35 21.78
CA GLN A 267 -8.84 -13.44 22.63
C GLN A 267 -8.68 -12.69 23.97
N PRO A 268 -9.77 -12.19 24.58
CA PRO A 268 -9.77 -11.49 25.88
C PRO A 268 -9.66 -12.45 27.08
N VAL A 269 -8.91 -13.53 26.92
CA VAL A 269 -8.57 -14.49 28.00
C VAL A 269 -7.15 -14.25 28.51
N ASN A 270 -6.75 -14.95 29.57
CA ASN A 270 -5.36 -14.90 30.05
C ASN A 270 -4.37 -15.23 28.92
N LEU A 271 -3.21 -14.56 28.90
CA LEU A 271 -2.24 -14.62 27.78
C LEU A 271 -1.95 -16.04 27.27
N PHE A 272 -1.84 -17.03 28.15
CA PHE A 272 -1.51 -18.42 27.83
C PHE A 272 -2.70 -19.39 27.90
N ALA A 273 -3.93 -18.89 28.09
CA ALA A 273 -5.12 -19.73 28.13
C ALA A 273 -5.48 -20.29 26.75
N ALA A 274 -5.31 -19.49 25.69
CA ALA A 274 -5.46 -19.91 24.30
C ALA A 274 -4.10 -19.81 23.57
N GLY A 275 -3.80 -20.77 22.70
CA GLY A 275 -2.56 -20.76 21.92
C GLY A 275 -2.48 -21.87 20.88
N ALA A 276 -1.43 -21.84 20.06
CA ALA A 276 -1.14 -22.90 19.11
C ALA A 276 0.37 -23.17 19.03
N ASP A 277 0.76 -24.42 18.83
CA ASP A 277 2.08 -24.78 18.33
C ASP A 277 2.08 -24.61 16.81
N ILE A 278 2.91 -23.71 16.30
CA ILE A 278 3.08 -23.47 14.87
C ILE A 278 4.38 -24.10 14.43
N SER A 279 4.32 -24.98 13.42
CA SER A 279 5.49 -25.65 12.86
C SER A 279 5.67 -25.31 11.39
N LEU A 280 6.89 -24.95 10.99
CA LEU A 280 7.29 -24.81 9.58
C LEU A 280 8.62 -25.55 9.38
N GLY A 281 8.64 -26.49 8.43
CA GLY A 281 9.84 -27.26 8.11
C GLY A 281 10.45 -27.97 9.32
N GLY A 282 9.59 -28.44 10.24
CA GLY A 282 9.99 -29.17 11.45
C GLY A 282 10.45 -28.30 12.62
N GLN A 283 10.52 -26.97 12.48
CA GLN A 283 10.73 -26.07 13.62
C GLN A 283 9.38 -25.61 14.18
N THR A 284 9.13 -25.94 15.45
CA THR A 284 7.90 -25.58 16.15
C THR A 284 8.14 -24.46 17.14
N TYR A 285 7.24 -23.49 17.20
CA TYR A 285 7.17 -22.47 18.25
C TYR A 285 5.75 -22.33 18.79
N ARG A 286 5.63 -21.96 20.07
CA ARG A 286 4.34 -21.68 20.69
C ARG A 286 3.92 -20.23 20.46
N LEU A 287 2.73 -20.06 19.91
CA LEU A 287 2.03 -18.79 19.78
C LEU A 287 0.97 -18.67 20.87
N ALA A 288 1.12 -17.67 21.73
CA ALA A 288 0.06 -17.26 22.66
C ALA A 288 -1.01 -16.46 21.92
N GLN A 289 -2.27 -16.88 22.05
CA GLN A 289 -3.42 -16.24 21.41
C GLN A 289 -4.38 -15.58 22.41
N GLY A 290 -4.13 -15.68 23.72
CA GLY A 290 -4.82 -14.86 24.71
C GLY A 290 -4.26 -13.44 24.85
N GLY A 291 -4.80 -12.69 25.79
CA GLY A 291 -4.30 -11.40 26.24
C GLY A 291 -4.65 -10.23 25.33
N ALA A 292 -5.84 -10.22 24.73
CA ALA A 292 -6.35 -9.03 24.03
C ALA A 292 -6.58 -7.85 24.98
N GLY A 293 -6.86 -8.13 26.25
CA GLY A 293 -7.34 -7.14 27.22
C GLY A 293 -8.85 -6.98 27.11
N ASP A 294 -9.39 -5.96 27.78
CA ASP A 294 -10.80 -5.64 27.68
C ASP A 294 -11.10 -5.03 26.29
N PRO A 295 -12.20 -5.43 25.63
CA PRO A 295 -12.59 -4.82 24.37
C PRO A 295 -12.89 -3.33 24.55
N GLY A 296 -12.51 -2.53 23.56
CA GLY A 296 -12.83 -1.10 23.50
C GLY A 296 -14.28 -0.84 23.09
N VAL A 297 -14.49 0.11 22.18
CA VAL A 297 -15.81 0.36 21.57
C VAL A 297 -16.15 -0.60 20.41
N SER A 298 -15.25 -1.54 20.12
CA SER A 298 -15.43 -2.55 19.08
C SER A 298 -16.54 -3.53 19.49
N PRO A 299 -17.41 -3.96 18.57
CA PRO A 299 -18.35 -5.04 18.83
C PRO A 299 -17.66 -6.42 18.85
N ASN A 300 -16.40 -6.54 18.41
CA ASN A 300 -15.60 -7.74 18.59
C ASN A 300 -14.94 -7.75 19.97
N GLU A 301 -15.03 -8.86 20.70
CA GLU A 301 -14.37 -8.99 22.00
C GLU A 301 -12.86 -9.24 21.87
N GLY A 302 -12.45 -9.88 20.78
CA GLY A 302 -11.03 -10.12 20.44
C GLY A 302 -10.49 -9.12 19.42
N LEU A 303 -9.22 -9.28 19.07
CA LEU A 303 -8.51 -8.48 18.06
C LEU A 303 -7.95 -9.41 16.98
N LEU A 304 -8.35 -9.22 15.73
CA LEU A 304 -7.66 -9.87 14.61
C LEU A 304 -6.27 -9.22 14.44
N THR A 305 -5.22 -10.02 14.57
CA THR A 305 -3.85 -9.49 14.61
C THR A 305 -2.86 -10.40 13.90
N VAL A 306 -1.72 -9.82 13.53
CA VAL A 306 -0.57 -10.55 12.97
C VAL A 306 0.43 -10.78 14.08
N ALA A 307 0.90 -12.01 14.25
CA ALA A 307 1.99 -12.30 15.16
C ALA A 307 3.26 -11.57 14.68
N LEU A 308 3.65 -10.51 15.39
CA LEU A 308 4.93 -9.87 15.14
C LEU A 308 6.04 -10.80 15.64
N ALA A 309 6.71 -11.45 14.70
CA ALA A 309 7.87 -12.28 15.00
C ALA A 309 8.89 -11.42 15.78
N LYS A 310 9.15 -11.77 17.03
CA LYS A 310 10.38 -11.32 17.70
C LYS A 310 11.50 -12.01 16.93
N THR A 311 12.08 -11.25 16.00
CA THR A 311 12.84 -11.65 14.79
C THR A 311 14.05 -12.56 14.99
N SER A 312 14.32 -13.07 16.19
CA SER A 312 15.49 -13.90 16.47
C SER A 312 15.23 -15.41 16.58
N GLY A 313 13.98 -15.89 16.63
CA GLY A 313 13.69 -17.30 16.93
C GLY A 313 12.84 -18.10 15.94
N GLN A 314 12.21 -17.45 14.96
CA GLN A 314 11.14 -18.06 14.14
C GLN A 314 11.48 -18.08 12.64
N VAL A 315 12.76 -18.23 12.29
CA VAL A 315 13.22 -18.24 10.89
C VAL A 315 13.88 -19.58 10.56
N GLN A 316 13.34 -20.29 9.59
CA GLN A 316 13.82 -21.61 9.18
C GLN A 316 14.42 -21.57 7.77
N ALA A 317 15.53 -22.27 7.56
CA ALA A 317 16.11 -22.48 6.22
C ALA A 317 15.33 -23.58 5.50
N LEU A 318 14.85 -23.29 4.30
CA LEU A 318 13.98 -24.15 3.51
C LEU A 318 14.42 -24.12 2.04
N ASP A 319 14.27 -25.24 1.36
CA ASP A 319 14.47 -25.33 -0.07
C ASP A 319 13.27 -24.73 -0.83
N ALA A 320 13.47 -24.39 -2.10
CA ALA A 320 12.37 -24.04 -2.99
C ALA A 320 11.45 -25.24 -3.21
N GLY A 321 10.17 -24.99 -3.44
CA GLY A 321 9.15 -26.03 -3.61
C GLY A 321 8.00 -25.85 -2.63
N THR A 322 7.34 -26.93 -2.26
CA THR A 322 6.22 -26.87 -1.30
C THR A 322 6.66 -27.46 0.04
N THR A 323 6.33 -26.78 1.13
CA THR A 323 6.51 -27.28 2.50
C THR A 323 5.17 -27.27 3.23
N SER A 324 5.01 -28.18 4.19
CA SER A 324 3.89 -28.14 5.12
C SER A 324 4.16 -27.15 6.25
N LEU A 325 3.12 -26.40 6.60
CA LEU A 325 3.00 -25.61 7.81
C LEU A 325 1.85 -26.19 8.63
N THR A 326 2.10 -26.49 9.91
CA THR A 326 1.07 -27.01 10.79
C THR A 326 0.80 -26.08 11.97
N ALA A 327 -0.44 -26.12 12.45
CA ALA A 327 -0.87 -25.45 13.67
C ALA A 327 -1.66 -26.45 14.53
N THR A 328 -1.22 -26.67 15.77
CA THR A 328 -1.93 -27.50 16.75
C THR A 328 -2.39 -26.64 17.92
N ALA A 329 -3.70 -26.56 18.14
CA ALA A 329 -4.27 -25.76 19.21
C ALA A 329 -3.93 -26.33 20.59
N THR A 330 -3.65 -25.43 21.53
CA THR A 330 -3.32 -25.75 22.92
C THR A 330 -3.98 -24.79 23.88
N GLY A 331 -4.49 -25.33 24.99
CA GLY A 331 -5.37 -24.57 25.87
C GLY A 331 -6.77 -24.50 25.27
N ASP A 332 -7.40 -23.34 25.33
CA ASP A 332 -8.73 -23.07 24.78
C ASP A 332 -8.73 -23.10 23.24
N SER A 333 -9.93 -23.10 22.65
CA SER A 333 -10.10 -23.02 21.20
C SER A 333 -9.49 -21.75 20.62
N VAL A 334 -8.91 -21.84 19.43
CA VAL A 334 -8.25 -20.72 18.74
C VAL A 334 -8.82 -20.50 17.35
N ASN A 335 -8.78 -19.26 16.88
CA ASN A 335 -9.26 -18.86 15.56
C ASN A 335 -8.08 -18.33 14.71
N LEU A 336 -7.81 -18.98 13.58
CA LEU A 336 -6.72 -18.68 12.66
C LEU A 336 -7.29 -18.20 11.33
N ASP A 337 -6.88 -17.02 10.87
CA ASP A 337 -7.27 -16.43 9.58
C ASP A 337 -6.35 -16.93 8.48
N ALA A 338 -5.05 -16.67 8.64
CA ALA A 338 -4.06 -16.93 7.60
C ALA A 338 -2.65 -17.03 8.17
N PHE A 339 -1.68 -17.28 7.30
CA PHE A 339 -0.25 -17.21 7.59
C PHE A 339 0.45 -16.33 6.56
N LEU A 340 1.18 -15.32 7.03
CA LEU A 340 2.12 -14.60 6.18
C LEU A 340 3.46 -15.30 6.25
N VAL A 341 3.89 -15.93 5.14
CA VAL A 341 5.20 -16.57 5.04
C VAL A 341 6.13 -15.63 4.29
N ARG A 342 7.14 -15.11 4.98
CA ARG A 342 8.01 -14.05 4.46
C ARG A 342 9.47 -14.48 4.43
N PRO A 343 10.21 -14.25 3.33
CA PRO A 343 11.65 -14.42 3.34
C PRO A 343 12.30 -13.46 4.34
N GLU A 344 13.38 -13.89 4.97
CA GLU A 344 14.17 -13.08 5.89
C GLU A 344 14.81 -11.89 5.17
N VAL A 345 15.05 -12.02 3.86
CA VAL A 345 15.45 -10.92 2.97
C VAL A 345 14.46 -10.89 1.81
N ALA A 346 13.61 -9.87 1.76
CA ALA A 346 12.73 -9.62 0.64
C ALA A 346 13.48 -8.92 -0.50
N ARG A 347 13.04 -9.17 -1.73
CA ARG A 347 13.65 -8.69 -2.96
C ARG A 347 12.60 -8.10 -3.88
N LEU A 348 12.86 -6.90 -4.40
CA LEU A 348 12.14 -6.32 -5.53
C LEU A 348 13.13 -6.13 -6.68
N GLY A 349 12.96 -6.89 -7.76
CA GLY A 349 13.71 -6.70 -9.00
C GLY A 349 12.97 -5.71 -9.90
N LEU A 350 13.67 -4.69 -10.37
CA LEU A 350 13.17 -3.74 -11.34
C LEU A 350 13.95 -3.89 -12.65
N SER A 351 13.27 -3.87 -13.78
CA SER A 351 13.85 -3.89 -15.12
C SER A 351 13.51 -2.63 -15.90
N GLY A 352 14.51 -2.13 -16.60
CA GLY A 352 14.48 -0.87 -17.33
C GLY A 352 15.65 -0.78 -18.29
N ASP A 353 16.12 0.45 -18.53
CA ASP A 353 17.41 0.69 -19.17
C ASP A 353 18.57 0.10 -18.36
N THR A 354 18.40 0.02 -17.03
CA THR A 354 19.25 -0.75 -16.12
C THR A 354 18.43 -1.78 -15.36
N ARG A 355 19.07 -2.89 -14.95
CA ARG A 355 18.46 -3.82 -14.00
C ARG A 355 18.79 -3.35 -12.60
N GLN A 356 17.76 -3.16 -11.80
CA GLN A 356 17.90 -2.80 -10.39
C GLN A 356 17.34 -3.90 -9.50
N THR A 357 17.87 -3.98 -8.29
CA THR A 357 17.30 -4.82 -7.25
C THR A 357 17.25 -4.00 -5.98
N LEU A 358 16.15 -4.07 -5.24
CA LEU A 358 16.01 -3.53 -3.91
C LEU A 358 15.93 -4.72 -2.95
N LEU A 359 16.75 -4.70 -1.90
CA LEU A 359 16.73 -5.71 -0.85
C LEU A 359 16.30 -5.11 0.48
N GLN A 360 15.43 -5.84 1.16
CA GLN A 360 14.97 -5.51 2.51
C GLN A 360 15.20 -6.69 3.42
N SER A 361 16.16 -6.58 4.34
CA SER A 361 16.43 -7.59 5.37
C SER A 361 15.62 -7.37 6.64
N PHE A 362 15.05 -8.46 7.15
CA PHE A 362 14.43 -8.56 8.46
C PHE A 362 15.30 -9.35 9.44
N ALA A 363 16.50 -9.75 9.01
CA ALA A 363 17.42 -10.51 9.83
C ALA A 363 17.95 -9.64 11.00
N PRO A 364 18.04 -10.19 12.22
CA PRO A 364 18.64 -9.50 13.35
C PRO A 364 20.17 -9.36 13.22
N GLN A 365 20.77 -10.07 12.27
CA GLN A 365 22.20 -10.10 12.00
C GLN A 365 22.45 -9.86 10.52
N ARG A 366 23.68 -9.45 10.18
CA ARG A 366 24.13 -9.29 8.79
C ARG A 366 23.89 -10.57 8.01
N ARG A 367 23.28 -10.46 6.84
CA ARG A 367 23.15 -11.54 5.86
C ARG A 367 24.05 -11.26 4.66
N VAL A 368 24.44 -12.31 3.98
CA VAL A 368 25.13 -12.21 2.69
C VAL A 368 24.19 -12.88 1.69
N VAL A 369 23.73 -12.11 0.72
CA VAL A 369 22.97 -12.64 -0.41
C VAL A 369 23.90 -12.79 -1.60
N SER A 370 23.59 -13.75 -2.47
CA SER A 370 24.31 -13.88 -3.72
C SER A 370 23.49 -13.21 -4.83
N LEU A 371 24.15 -12.40 -5.65
CA LEU A 371 23.53 -11.68 -6.76
C LEU A 371 24.39 -11.92 -8.00
N ASP A 372 23.78 -12.16 -9.15
CA ASP A 372 24.52 -12.44 -10.38
C ASP A 372 24.88 -11.12 -11.06
N SER A 373 26.17 -10.73 -11.04
CA SER A 373 26.86 -9.67 -11.85
C SER A 373 27.72 -8.69 -11.02
N TRP A 374 28.38 -7.75 -11.71
CA TRP A 374 29.04 -6.58 -11.14
C TRP A 374 27.99 -5.55 -10.76
N LEU A 375 28.08 -5.03 -9.54
CA LEU A 375 27.01 -4.24 -8.93
C LEU A 375 27.55 -2.90 -8.45
N LEU A 376 26.84 -1.82 -8.78
CA LEU A 376 26.85 -0.61 -7.98
C LEU A 376 25.89 -0.83 -6.82
N ILE A 377 26.40 -0.76 -5.60
CA ILE A 377 25.65 -1.04 -4.36
C ILE A 377 25.46 0.28 -3.63
N THR A 378 24.22 0.70 -3.40
CA THR A 378 23.91 1.84 -2.55
C THR A 378 23.18 1.37 -1.30
N THR A 379 23.75 1.64 -0.14
CA THR A 379 23.10 1.38 1.15
C THR A 379 22.35 2.62 1.60
N TYR A 380 21.21 2.45 2.25
CA TYR A 380 20.39 3.54 2.78
C TYR A 380 20.18 3.36 4.27
N ASP A 381 19.84 4.41 5.02
CA ASP A 381 19.50 4.30 6.44
C ASP A 381 18.02 3.93 6.64
N GLY A 382 17.59 3.81 7.91
CA GLY A 382 16.20 3.55 8.27
C GLY A 382 15.14 4.55 7.77
N ALA A 383 15.58 5.71 7.29
CA ALA A 383 14.75 6.76 6.71
C ALA A 383 14.92 6.86 5.18
N GLY A 384 15.67 5.95 4.55
CA GLY A 384 15.87 5.93 3.11
C GLY A 384 16.94 6.90 2.61
N ASN A 385 17.79 7.47 3.48
CA ASN A 385 18.91 8.31 3.06
C ASN A 385 20.12 7.46 2.67
N PRO A 386 20.84 7.74 1.57
CA PRO A 386 22.01 6.96 1.20
C PRO A 386 23.14 7.10 2.24
N THR A 387 23.65 5.97 2.72
CA THR A 387 24.74 5.89 3.73
C THR A 387 26.08 5.51 3.12
N GLY A 388 26.09 4.98 1.90
CA GLY A 388 27.32 4.56 1.23
C GLY A 388 27.10 4.04 -0.18
N THR A 389 28.18 3.98 -0.96
CA THR A 389 28.18 3.38 -2.29
C THR A 389 29.45 2.57 -2.51
N VAL A 390 29.31 1.34 -2.99
CA VAL A 390 30.43 0.42 -3.27
C VAL A 390 30.24 -0.18 -4.66
N VAL A 391 31.33 -0.31 -5.43
CA VAL A 391 31.35 -1.11 -6.66
C VAL A 391 32.01 -2.43 -6.32
N GLU A 392 31.29 -3.54 -6.46
CA GLU A 392 31.81 -4.87 -6.15
C GLU A 392 31.80 -5.77 -7.39
N ALA A 393 32.97 -6.35 -7.69
CA ALA A 393 33.12 -7.33 -8.76
C ALA A 393 32.90 -8.72 -8.16
N GLY A 394 31.70 -9.28 -8.30
CA GLY A 394 31.42 -10.66 -7.90
C GLY A 394 30.09 -10.86 -7.19
N SER A 395 29.73 -12.14 -7.05
CA SER A 395 28.34 -12.57 -6.88
C SER A 395 27.81 -12.59 -5.45
N ARG A 396 28.43 -11.87 -4.50
CA ARG A 396 28.09 -11.98 -3.07
C ARG A 396 28.09 -10.62 -2.40
N VAL A 397 26.91 -10.12 -2.04
CA VAL A 397 26.74 -8.82 -1.40
C VAL A 397 26.35 -8.99 0.07
N PRO A 398 27.06 -8.32 0.98
CA PRO A 398 26.60 -8.20 2.36
C PRO A 398 25.40 -7.26 2.48
N VAL A 399 24.30 -7.76 3.00
CA VAL A 399 23.14 -6.96 3.41
C VAL A 399 23.17 -6.85 4.93
N ARG A 400 23.55 -5.67 5.42
CA ARG A 400 23.47 -5.32 6.85
C ARG A 400 22.27 -4.40 7.04
N LEU A 401 21.46 -4.69 8.04
CA LEU A 401 20.34 -3.87 8.43
C LEU A 401 20.38 -3.72 9.94
N ILE A 402 21.14 -2.73 10.44
CA ILE A 402 20.98 -2.28 11.82
C ILE A 402 19.89 -1.21 11.78
N ARG A 403 18.64 -1.68 11.84
CA ARG A 403 17.39 -0.91 11.67
C ARG A 403 17.15 -0.32 10.27
N ARG A 404 16.11 -0.84 9.60
CA ARG A 404 15.34 -0.26 8.48
C ARG A 404 16.06 0.30 7.24
N GLU A 405 17.37 0.20 7.10
CA GLU A 405 18.20 0.47 5.91
C GLU A 405 17.82 -0.32 4.61
N PRO A 406 17.10 0.22 3.61
CA PRO A 406 17.03 -0.43 2.30
C PRO A 406 18.41 -0.46 1.60
N VAL A 407 18.61 -1.33 0.61
CA VAL A 407 19.82 -1.35 -0.25
C VAL A 407 19.39 -1.50 -1.70
N SER A 408 19.82 -0.60 -2.59
CA SER A 408 19.53 -0.64 -4.02
C SER A 408 20.77 -1.01 -4.84
N PHE A 409 20.55 -1.59 -6.03
CA PHE A 409 21.59 -1.99 -6.97
C PHE A 409 21.31 -1.45 -8.37
N SER A 410 22.33 -1.04 -9.12
CA SER A 410 22.24 -0.78 -10.57
C SER A 410 23.37 -1.50 -11.31
N SER A 411 23.07 -2.08 -12.48
CA SER A 411 24.07 -2.60 -13.42
C SER A 411 24.37 -1.56 -14.50
N ASP A 412 25.40 -0.74 -14.32
CA ASP A 412 25.88 0.16 -15.37
C ASP A 412 26.97 -0.52 -16.20
N SER A 413 26.78 -0.48 -17.53
CA SER A 413 27.79 -0.88 -18.51
C SER A 413 29.01 0.04 -18.40
N LEU A 414 30.07 -0.40 -17.72
CA LEU A 414 31.33 0.34 -17.66
C LEU A 414 32.07 0.22 -19.01
N HIS A 415 31.99 1.24 -19.85
CA HIS A 415 32.96 1.43 -20.93
C HIS A 415 34.30 1.85 -20.33
N LEU A 416 35.23 0.89 -20.20
CA LEU A 416 36.63 1.16 -19.88
C LEU A 416 37.35 1.78 -21.10
N ARG A 417 38.09 2.87 -20.87
CA ARG A 417 39.29 3.20 -21.66
C ARG A 417 40.52 2.69 -20.94
#